data_AF-A0A950T9D2-F1
#
_entry.id   AF-A0A950T9D2-F1
#
_cell.length_a   1.000
_cell.length_b   1.000
_cell.length_c   1.000
_cell.angle_alpha   90.00
_cell.angle_beta   90.00
_cell.angle_gamma   90.00
#
_symmetry.space_group_name_H-M   'P 1'
#
loop_
_entity.id
_entity.type
_entity.pdbx_description
1 polymer ?
#
loop_
_entity_poly.entity_id
_entity_poly.type
_entity_poly.pdbx_seq_one_letter_code
_entity_poly.pdbx_strand_id
1 'polypeptide(L)'
;AYGGRCYYLHAPLLVADDTIRRGLLEERSLRRSFQMMEQMSMALVGIGGTRPKASGLFRAGYLGENELEAIRSQGAVGDMCGCYFNMNGQLCPTDMLTRTIAVSFETLRKVPLVIGVAAGLEKSQAILGALHTGVPKVLITDESCARAILQLAGNREYVELPG
;
A
#
# COMPACT_ATOMS: atom_id res chain seq x y z
N ALA A 1 -8.09 26.10 5.08
CA ALA A 1 -7.32 26.14 3.81
C ALA A 1 -8.05 25.47 2.64
N TYR A 2 -8.72 24.31 2.79
CA TYR A 2 -9.32 23.61 1.63
C TYR A 2 -10.85 23.43 1.65
N GLY A 3 -11.57 23.86 2.71
CA GLY A 3 -13.05 23.78 2.75
C GLY A 3 -13.65 22.38 2.66
N GLY A 4 -12.83 21.32 2.78
CA GLY A 4 -13.26 19.94 2.64
C GLY A 4 -14.03 19.40 3.84
N ARG A 5 -14.78 18.32 3.62
CA ARG A 5 -15.39 17.52 4.68
C ARG A 5 -14.52 16.30 4.94
N CYS A 6 -14.23 16.03 6.21
CA CYS A 6 -13.47 14.85 6.61
C CYS A 6 -14.43 13.72 7.01
N TYR A 7 -14.14 12.51 6.53
CA TYR A 7 -14.86 11.30 6.90
C TYR A 7 -13.83 10.30 7.41
N TYR A 8 -13.98 9.90 8.66
CA TYR A 8 -13.09 8.93 9.30
C TYR A 8 -13.64 7.52 9.14
N LEU A 9 -12.74 6.58 8.87
CA LEU A 9 -13.05 5.16 9.01
C LEU A 9 -12.92 4.79 10.50
N HIS A 10 -14.04 4.71 11.20
CA HIS A 10 -14.08 4.39 12.63
C HIS A 10 -14.00 2.87 12.87
N ALA A 11 -12.85 2.28 12.56
CA ALA A 11 -12.56 0.86 12.76
C ALA A 11 -11.11 0.63 13.18
N PRO A 12 -10.79 -0.47 13.87
CA PRO A 12 -9.41 -0.91 14.02
C PRO A 12 -8.82 -1.25 12.64
N LEU A 13 -7.54 -0.96 12.44
CA LEU A 13 -6.84 -1.31 11.20
C LEU A 13 -6.76 -2.83 10.99
N LEU A 14 -6.44 -3.56 12.06
CA LEU A 14 -6.26 -5.00 12.07
C LEU A 14 -7.16 -5.64 13.12
N VAL A 15 -7.80 -6.75 12.77
CA VAL A 15 -8.62 -7.56 13.68
C VAL A 15 -8.03 -8.97 13.82
N ALA A 16 -8.57 -9.75 14.76
CA ALA A 16 -8.04 -11.08 15.06
C ALA A 16 -8.24 -12.06 13.89
N ASP A 17 -9.38 -12.00 13.20
CA ASP A 17 -9.76 -12.97 12.17
C ASP A 17 -10.78 -12.43 11.16
N ASP A 18 -11.07 -13.23 10.13
CA ASP A 18 -12.01 -12.90 9.05
C ASP A 18 -13.46 -12.77 9.52
N THR A 19 -13.86 -13.49 10.58
CA THR A 19 -15.22 -13.43 11.11
C THR A 19 -15.50 -12.04 11.66
N ILE A 20 -14.59 -11.51 12.48
CA ILE A 20 -14.67 -10.15 13.01
C ILE A 20 -14.62 -9.14 11.87
N ARG A 21 -13.71 -9.33 10.90
CA ARG A 21 -13.58 -8.43 9.75
C ARG A 21 -14.89 -8.32 8.99
N ARG A 22 -15.49 -9.44 8.64
CA ARG A 22 -16.76 -9.48 7.89
C ARG A 22 -17.90 -8.82 8.66
N GLY A 23 -18.02 -9.11 9.96
CA GLY A 23 -19.03 -8.45 10.81
C GLY A 23 -18.88 -6.93 10.82
N LEU A 24 -17.66 -6.42 10.95
CA LEU A 24 -17.40 -4.97 10.85
C LEU A 24 -17.71 -4.41 9.46
N LEU A 25 -17.40 -5.13 8.38
CA LEU A 25 -17.73 -4.65 7.02
C LEU A 25 -19.24 -4.58 6.75
N GLU A 26 -20.05 -5.34 7.49
CA GLU A 26 -21.52 -5.29 7.43
C GLU A 26 -22.12 -4.14 8.25
N GLU A 27 -21.37 -3.58 9.20
CA GLU A 27 -21.80 -2.43 10.00
C GLU A 27 -22.13 -1.22 9.13
N ARG A 28 -23.28 -0.61 9.38
CA ARG A 28 -23.86 0.42 8.50
C ARG A 28 -22.92 1.62 8.30
N SER A 29 -22.23 2.03 9.36
CA SER A 29 -21.28 3.16 9.34
C SER A 29 -20.05 2.86 8.48
N LEU A 30 -19.53 1.64 8.58
CA LEU A 30 -18.36 1.20 7.81
C LEU A 30 -18.73 0.97 6.35
N ARG A 31 -19.85 0.30 6.07
CA ARG A 31 -20.36 0.11 4.71
C ARG A 31 -20.52 1.43 3.97
N ARG A 32 -21.08 2.46 4.62
CA ARG A 32 -21.19 3.80 4.04
C ARG A 32 -19.82 4.41 3.72
N SER A 33 -18.85 4.24 4.60
CA SER A 33 -17.49 4.72 4.39
C SER A 33 -16.85 4.04 3.18
N PHE A 34 -16.97 2.72 3.06
CA PHE A 34 -16.44 1.97 1.90
C PHE A 34 -17.14 2.34 0.58
N GLN A 35 -18.46 2.54 0.58
CA GLN A 35 -19.18 3.05 -0.59
C GLN A 35 -18.66 4.42 -1.05
N MET A 36 -18.25 5.29 -0.11
CA MET A 36 -17.61 6.55 -0.47
C MET A 36 -16.21 6.34 -1.08
N MET A 37 -15.47 5.33 -0.61
CA MET A 37 -14.16 4.98 -1.18
C MET A 37 -14.26 4.50 -2.64
N GLU A 38 -15.34 3.79 -2.99
CA GLU A 38 -15.60 3.35 -4.37
C GLU A 38 -15.80 4.51 -5.36
N GLN A 39 -16.12 5.71 -4.87
CA GLN A 39 -16.35 6.91 -5.68
C GLN A 39 -15.15 7.87 -5.68
N MET A 40 -14.00 7.45 -5.15
CA MET A 40 -12.80 8.29 -5.10
C MET A 40 -12.29 8.61 -6.51
N SER A 41 -12.11 9.90 -6.80
CA SER A 41 -11.43 10.37 -8.02
C SER A 41 -9.89 10.34 -7.87
N MET A 42 -9.40 10.44 -6.64
CA MET A 42 -7.98 10.43 -6.30
C MET A 42 -7.73 9.68 -5.00
N ALA A 43 -6.62 8.94 -4.93
CA ALA A 43 -6.12 8.33 -3.71
C ALA A 43 -4.65 8.73 -3.48
N LEU A 44 -4.32 9.15 -2.26
CA LEU A 44 -2.95 9.39 -1.81
C LEU A 44 -2.58 8.26 -0.84
N VAL A 45 -1.63 7.40 -1.23
CA VAL A 45 -1.29 6.19 -0.46
C VAL A 45 0.20 6.13 -0.16
N GLY A 46 0.53 5.60 1.02
CA GLY A 46 1.91 5.21 1.33
C GLY A 46 2.27 3.87 0.70
N ILE A 47 3.54 3.68 0.37
CA ILE A 47 4.09 2.37 0.00
C ILE A 47 4.98 1.88 1.15
N GLY A 48 4.59 0.75 1.74
CA GLY A 48 5.33 0.05 2.80
C GLY A 48 6.25 -1.00 2.21
N GLY A 49 7.40 -1.25 2.86
CA GLY A 49 8.27 -2.39 2.54
C GLY A 49 8.12 -3.51 3.56
N THR A 50 8.62 -4.70 3.26
CA THR A 50 8.52 -5.87 4.15
C THR A 50 9.74 -6.08 5.05
N ARG A 51 10.67 -5.12 5.13
CA ARG A 51 11.79 -5.15 6.10
C ARG A 51 11.41 -4.36 7.36
N PRO A 52 11.91 -4.70 8.56
CA PRO A 52 11.56 -3.99 9.81
C PRO A 52 11.64 -2.45 9.74
N LYS A 53 12.69 -1.90 9.11
CA LYS A 53 12.85 -0.44 8.94
C LYS A 53 11.85 0.17 7.93
N ALA A 54 11.44 -0.61 6.95
CA ALA A 54 10.61 -0.19 5.82
C ALA A 54 9.10 -0.44 6.02
N SER A 55 8.73 -1.32 6.97
CA SER A 55 7.34 -1.69 7.27
C SER A 55 6.73 -0.73 8.28
N GLY A 56 5.72 0.02 7.84
CA GLY A 56 4.95 0.89 8.74
C GLY A 56 4.16 0.09 9.78
N LEU A 57 3.56 -1.04 9.37
CA LEU A 57 2.76 -1.89 10.25
C LEU A 57 3.60 -2.55 11.34
N PHE A 58 4.80 -3.02 11.01
CA PHE A 58 5.75 -3.54 12.01
C PHE A 58 6.15 -2.45 13.01
N ARG A 59 6.56 -1.28 12.50
CA ARG A 59 6.99 -0.15 13.36
C ARG A 59 5.89 0.40 14.26
N ALA A 60 4.64 0.28 13.83
CA ALA A 60 3.47 0.67 14.62
C ALA A 60 2.98 -0.43 15.58
N GLY A 61 3.63 -1.61 15.60
CA GLY A 61 3.29 -2.71 16.49
C GLY A 61 2.08 -3.55 16.06
N TYR A 62 1.60 -3.40 14.82
CA TYR A 62 0.51 -4.24 14.28
C TYR A 62 0.99 -5.63 13.85
N LEU A 63 2.30 -5.78 13.60
CA LEU A 63 2.90 -7.03 13.16
C LEU A 63 4.05 -7.42 14.08
N GLY A 64 4.11 -8.70 14.44
CA GLY A 64 5.30 -9.31 15.03
C GLY A 64 6.35 -9.68 13.97
N GLU A 65 7.54 -10.07 14.43
CA GLU A 65 8.63 -10.53 13.56
C GLU A 65 8.23 -11.78 12.75
N ASN A 66 7.55 -12.74 13.39
CA ASN A 66 7.10 -13.98 12.75
C ASN A 66 6.06 -13.71 11.65
N GLU A 67 5.12 -12.78 11.87
CA GLU A 67 4.13 -12.41 10.85
C GLU A 67 4.81 -11.70 9.67
N LEU A 68 5.76 -10.79 9.95
CA LEU A 68 6.51 -10.09 8.91
C LEU A 68 7.36 -11.08 8.08
N GLU A 69 7.98 -12.06 8.72
CA GLU A 69 8.77 -13.09 8.01
C GLU A 69 7.88 -14.03 7.20
N ALA A 70 6.70 -14.41 7.72
CA ALA A 70 5.72 -15.17 6.95
C ALA A 70 5.31 -14.43 5.67
N ILE A 71 5.00 -13.12 5.77
CA ILE A 71 4.69 -12.26 4.63
C ILE A 71 5.84 -12.26 3.60
N ARG A 72 7.09 -12.11 4.06
CA ARG A 72 8.28 -12.12 3.20
C ARG A 72 8.49 -13.47 2.50
N SER A 73 8.29 -14.58 3.22
CA SER A 73 8.43 -15.94 2.67
C SER A 73 7.44 -16.24 1.55
N GLN A 74 6.30 -15.52 1.49
CA GLN A 74 5.35 -15.56 0.38
C GLN A 74 5.76 -14.68 -0.82
N GLY A 75 6.97 -14.12 -0.79
CA GLY A 75 7.54 -13.31 -1.85
C GLY A 75 7.13 -11.83 -1.82
N ALA A 76 6.47 -11.38 -0.75
CA ALA A 76 6.04 -9.99 -0.63
C ALA A 76 7.25 -9.06 -0.44
N VAL A 77 7.28 -7.98 -1.23
CA VAL A 77 8.31 -6.93 -1.14
C VAL A 77 7.77 -5.63 -0.58
N GLY A 78 6.46 -5.41 -0.67
CA GLY A 78 5.79 -4.24 -0.13
C GLY A 78 4.29 -4.38 -0.04
N ASP A 79 3.65 -3.33 0.48
CA ASP A 79 2.20 -3.21 0.62
C ASP A 79 1.70 -1.81 0.25
N MET A 80 0.42 -1.76 -0.14
CA MET A 80 -0.39 -0.55 -0.16
C MET A 80 -1.70 -0.86 0.55
N CYS A 81 -2.03 -0.08 1.59
CA CYS A 81 -3.24 -0.29 2.39
C CYS A 81 -3.36 -1.73 2.96
N GLY A 82 -2.24 -2.36 3.32
CA GLY A 82 -2.22 -3.72 3.85
C GLY A 82 -2.40 -4.84 2.81
N CYS A 83 -2.52 -4.48 1.52
CA CYS A 83 -2.50 -5.43 0.42
C CYS A 83 -1.05 -5.64 -0.05
N TYR A 84 -0.49 -6.81 0.21
CA TYR A 84 0.89 -7.15 -0.11
C TYR A 84 1.06 -7.60 -1.56
N PHE A 85 2.20 -7.25 -2.16
CA PHE A 85 2.56 -7.65 -3.52
C PHE A 85 4.04 -8.03 -3.63
N ASN A 86 4.35 -8.82 -4.66
CA ASN A 86 5.71 -9.25 -5.00
C ASN A 86 6.40 -8.28 -5.98
N MET A 87 7.65 -8.57 -6.36
CA MET A 87 8.41 -7.74 -7.29
C MET A 87 7.77 -7.59 -8.67
N ASN A 88 6.93 -8.53 -9.09
CA ASN A 88 6.25 -8.48 -10.39
C ASN A 88 4.90 -7.75 -10.30
N GLY A 89 4.57 -7.16 -9.14
CA GLY A 89 3.31 -6.46 -8.91
C GLY A 89 2.10 -7.39 -8.76
N GLN A 90 2.32 -8.69 -8.49
CA GLN A 90 1.25 -9.65 -8.22
C GLN A 90 0.95 -9.67 -6.72
N LEU A 91 -0.34 -9.75 -6.36
CA LEU A 91 -0.74 -9.81 -4.96
C LEU A 91 -0.30 -11.12 -4.31
N CYS A 92 0.25 -11.03 -3.10
CA CYS A 92 0.63 -12.18 -2.29
C CYS A 92 -0.57 -12.66 -1.44
N PRO A 93 -0.81 -13.97 -1.31
CA PRO A 93 -1.93 -14.53 -0.56
C PRO A 93 -1.67 -14.54 0.96
N THR A 94 -1.46 -13.35 1.54
CA THR A 94 -1.20 -13.18 2.97
C THR A 94 -2.50 -13.23 3.78
N ASP A 95 -2.45 -13.80 4.98
CA ASP A 95 -3.54 -13.77 5.97
C ASP A 95 -3.94 -12.34 6.39
N MET A 96 -3.04 -11.37 6.21
CA MET A 96 -3.31 -9.95 6.44
C MET A 96 -4.53 -9.43 5.69
N LEU A 97 -4.81 -9.94 4.48
CA LEU A 97 -5.94 -9.49 3.68
C LEU A 97 -7.29 -9.78 4.36
N THR A 98 -7.39 -10.88 5.10
CA THR A 98 -8.61 -11.29 5.80
C THR A 98 -8.72 -10.70 7.20
N ARG A 99 -7.72 -9.95 7.65
CA ARG A 99 -7.69 -9.29 8.97
C ARG A 99 -7.67 -7.77 8.89
N THR A 100 -7.42 -7.20 7.71
CA THR A 100 -7.28 -5.74 7.53
C THR A 100 -8.60 -5.08 7.17
N ILE A 101 -8.95 -3.98 7.86
CA ILE A 101 -10.06 -3.07 7.54
C ILE A 101 -9.50 -1.89 6.75
N ALA A 102 -9.41 -2.07 5.43
CA ALA A 102 -8.89 -1.05 4.52
C ALA A 102 -9.57 -1.13 3.16
N VAL A 103 -9.39 -0.08 2.34
CA VAL A 103 -9.81 -0.08 0.94
C VAL A 103 -9.22 -1.29 0.21
N SER A 104 -10.03 -1.99 -0.58
CA SER A 104 -9.54 -3.15 -1.32
C SER A 104 -8.61 -2.73 -2.45
N PHE A 105 -7.67 -3.61 -2.79
CA PHE A 105 -6.79 -3.39 -3.94
C PHE A 105 -7.56 -3.19 -5.26
N GLU A 106 -8.68 -3.91 -5.42
CA GLU A 106 -9.57 -3.78 -6.58
C GLU A 106 -10.23 -2.40 -6.66
N THR A 107 -10.58 -1.81 -5.50
CA THR A 107 -11.11 -0.45 -5.43
C THR A 107 -10.02 0.54 -5.82
N LEU A 108 -8.81 0.41 -5.25
CA LEU A 108 -7.67 1.25 -5.60
C LEU A 108 -7.34 1.21 -7.10
N ARG A 109 -7.43 0.02 -7.72
CA ARG A 109 -7.17 -0.16 -9.16
C ARG A 109 -8.16 0.60 -10.06
N LYS A 110 -9.37 0.90 -9.57
CA LYS A 110 -10.41 1.66 -10.28
C LYS A 110 -10.30 3.17 -10.09
N VAL A 111 -9.54 3.64 -9.08
CA VAL A 111 -9.36 5.06 -8.81
C VAL A 111 -8.62 5.71 -9.99
N PRO A 112 -9.16 6.79 -10.61
CA PRO A 112 -8.55 7.43 -11.77
C PRO A 112 -7.11 7.89 -11.55
N LEU A 113 -6.82 8.43 -10.36
CA LEU A 113 -5.50 8.93 -10.01
C LEU A 113 -5.05 8.41 -8.65
N VAL A 114 -4.13 7.45 -8.65
CA VAL A 114 -3.45 7.00 -7.42
C VAL A 114 -2.06 7.62 -7.37
N ILE A 115 -1.78 8.34 -6.29
CA ILE A 115 -0.49 8.95 -6.00
C ILE A 115 0.16 8.12 -4.88
N GLY A 116 1.22 7.40 -5.22
CA GLY A 116 2.06 6.69 -4.25
C GLY A 116 3.12 7.62 -3.67
N VAL A 117 3.27 7.64 -2.35
CA VAL A 117 4.31 8.41 -1.66
C VAL A 117 5.15 7.48 -0.82
N ALA A 118 6.44 7.38 -1.15
CA ALA A 118 7.40 6.64 -0.36
C ALA A 118 8.82 7.09 -0.68
N ALA A 119 9.70 7.02 0.30
CA ALA A 119 11.08 7.47 0.25
C ALA A 119 11.97 6.49 1.03
N GLY A 120 13.28 6.55 0.81
CA GLY A 120 14.29 5.70 1.44
C GLY A 120 14.72 4.52 0.56
N LEU A 121 16.03 4.28 0.50
CA LEU A 121 16.63 3.19 -0.27
C LEU A 121 16.07 1.82 0.11
N GLU A 122 15.72 1.63 1.39
CA GLU A 122 15.14 0.39 1.92
C GLU A 122 13.77 0.07 1.33
N LYS A 123 13.10 1.03 0.68
CA LYS A 123 11.81 0.86 0.01
C LYS A 123 11.89 0.71 -1.50
N SER A 124 13.08 0.79 -2.10
CA SER A 124 13.27 0.71 -3.56
C SER A 124 12.59 -0.51 -4.21
N GLN A 125 12.75 -1.69 -3.63
CA GLN A 125 12.08 -2.93 -4.08
C GLN A 125 10.56 -2.85 -3.94
N ALA A 126 10.07 -2.35 -2.79
CA ALA A 126 8.64 -2.18 -2.54
C ALA A 126 8.00 -1.21 -3.54
N ILE A 127 8.67 -0.09 -3.82
CA ILE A 127 8.18 0.90 -4.77
C ILE A 127 8.18 0.35 -6.18
N LEU A 128 9.24 -0.34 -6.61
CA LEU A 128 9.26 -0.98 -7.93
C LEU A 128 8.16 -2.05 -8.06
N GLY A 129 7.96 -2.89 -7.04
CA GLY A 129 6.84 -3.83 -7.00
C GLY A 129 5.48 -3.13 -7.11
N ALA A 130 5.28 -2.02 -6.40
CA ALA A 130 4.07 -1.21 -6.46
C ALA A 130 3.82 -0.64 -7.86
N LEU A 131 4.87 -0.14 -8.52
CA LEU A 131 4.78 0.36 -9.90
C LEU A 131 4.38 -0.75 -10.89
N HIS A 132 4.94 -1.96 -10.73
CA HIS A 132 4.57 -3.11 -11.56
C HIS A 132 3.11 -3.55 -11.38
N THR A 133 2.45 -3.21 -10.26
CA THR A 133 1.01 -3.47 -10.12
C THR A 133 0.15 -2.67 -11.11
N GLY A 134 0.69 -1.55 -11.61
CA GLY A 134 -0.01 -0.57 -12.44
C GLY A 134 -1.01 0.31 -11.70
N VAL A 135 -1.10 0.21 -10.37
CA VAL A 135 -2.05 1.01 -9.57
C VAL A 135 -1.58 2.46 -9.41
N PRO A 136 -0.39 2.77 -8.85
CA PRO A 136 0.08 4.15 -8.79
C PRO A 136 0.27 4.73 -10.20
N LYS A 137 -0.29 5.92 -10.44
CA LYS A 137 -0.10 6.71 -11.67
C LYS A 137 0.94 7.81 -11.49
N VAL A 138 1.13 8.24 -10.26
CA VAL A 138 2.15 9.21 -9.86
C VAL A 138 2.91 8.61 -8.68
N LEU A 139 4.23 8.76 -8.69
CA LEU A 139 5.11 8.43 -7.58
C LEU A 139 5.79 9.70 -7.09
N ILE A 140 5.74 9.93 -5.78
CA ILE A 140 6.55 10.94 -5.08
C ILE A 140 7.57 10.18 -4.23
N THR A 141 8.86 10.38 -4.53
CA THR A 141 9.99 9.74 -3.85
C THR A 141 11.20 10.68 -3.80
N ASP A 142 12.22 10.32 -3.02
CA ASP A 142 13.50 11.02 -3.02
C ASP A 142 14.43 10.55 -4.14
N GLU A 143 15.42 11.38 -4.47
CA GLU A 143 16.37 11.13 -5.56
C GLU A 143 17.12 9.80 -5.42
N SER A 144 17.60 9.49 -4.21
CA SER A 144 18.39 8.29 -3.96
C SER A 144 17.57 7.02 -4.21
N CYS A 145 16.30 7.03 -3.78
CA CYS A 145 15.36 5.97 -3.99
C CYS A 145 14.97 5.84 -5.47
N ALA A 146 14.71 6.97 -6.16
CA ALA A 146 14.46 6.99 -7.60
C ALA A 146 15.60 6.31 -8.37
N ARG A 147 16.86 6.70 -8.13
CA ARG A 147 18.04 6.08 -8.78
C ARG A 147 18.12 4.57 -8.51
N ALA A 148 17.81 4.12 -7.29
CA ALA A 148 17.81 2.70 -6.96
C ALA A 148 16.70 1.92 -7.67
N ILE A 149 15.47 2.47 -7.75
CA ILE A 149 14.34 1.87 -8.48
C ILE A 149 14.71 1.69 -9.95
N LEU A 150 15.31 2.72 -10.53
CA LEU A 150 15.77 2.78 -11.91
C LEU A 150 16.85 1.71 -12.22
N GLN A 151 17.83 1.54 -11.34
CA GLN A 151 18.82 0.46 -11.43
C GLN A 151 18.18 -0.92 -11.35
N LEU A 152 17.23 -1.11 -10.43
CA LEU A 152 16.50 -2.38 -10.27
C LEU A 152 15.63 -2.72 -11.48
N ALA A 153 15.06 -1.72 -12.16
CA ALA A 153 14.25 -1.89 -13.35
C ALA A 153 15.07 -2.26 -14.62
N GLY A 154 16.41 -2.24 -14.52
CA GLY A 154 17.29 -2.63 -15.63
C GLY A 154 17.50 -1.56 -16.70
N ASN A 155 16.93 -0.37 -16.55
CA ASN A 155 17.17 0.75 -17.47
C ASN A 155 18.43 1.52 -17.05
N ARG A 156 19.33 1.78 -18.01
CA ARG A 156 20.56 2.56 -17.79
C ARG A 156 20.55 3.93 -18.48
N GLU A 157 19.50 4.25 -19.24
CA GLU A 157 19.38 5.54 -19.92
C GLU A 157 18.29 6.38 -19.28
N TYR A 158 18.70 7.55 -18.77
CA TYR A 158 17.80 8.56 -18.23
C TYR A 158 18.09 9.88 -18.92
N VAL A 159 17.02 10.59 -19.27
CA VAL A 159 17.09 11.97 -19.70
C VAL A 159 16.87 12.83 -18.47
N GLU A 160 17.89 13.56 -18.04
CA GLU A 160 17.69 14.63 -17.06
C GLU A 160 16.83 15.72 -17.72
N LEU A 161 15.71 16.06 -17.08
CA LEU A 161 14.94 17.23 -17.47
C LEU A 161 15.72 18.47 -17.03
N PRO A 162 15.74 19.55 -17.84
CA PRO A 162 16.30 20.82 -17.41
C PRO A 162 15.59 21.30 -16.13
N GLY A 163 16.38 21.72 -15.14
CA GLY A 163 15.89 22.30 -13.88
C GLY A 163 15.30 23.70 -14.04
#